data_AF-A0A6G7YHQ8-F1
#
_entry.id   AF-A0A6G7YHQ8-F1
#
_cell.length_a   1.000
_cell.length_b   1.000
_cell.length_c   1.000
_cell.angle_alpha   90.00
_cell.angle_beta   90.00
_cell.angle_gamma   90.00
#
_symmetry.space_group_name_H-M   'P 1'
#
loop_
_entity.id
_entity.type
_entity.pdbx_description
1 polymer ?
#
loop_
_entity_poly.entity_id
_entity_poly.type
_entity_poly.pdbx_seq_one_letter_code
_entity_poly.pdbx_strand_id
1 'polypeptide(L)' 'MTSTDELLARLETTLDALPILSKLSPDQVSVLDEAVVEAMRTEDEAFEQGMQGALALVPRPFRGPARGLLFPKGDRG' A
#
# COMPACT_ATOMS: atom_id res chain seq x y z
N MET A 1 -13.73 15.48 -8.12
CA MET A 1 -12.30 15.12 -8.21
C MET A 1 -12.09 14.50 -9.57
N THR A 2 -10.99 14.83 -10.25
CA THR A 2 -10.62 14.16 -11.51
C THR A 2 -9.87 12.87 -11.20
N SER A 3 -9.87 11.88 -12.12
CA SER A 3 -9.12 10.62 -11.96
C SER A 3 -7.62 10.87 -11.67
N THR A 4 -7.06 11.95 -12.21
CA THR A 4 -5.68 12.37 -11.94
C THR A 4 -5.48 12.85 -10.49
N ASP A 5 -6.43 13.57 -9.90
CA ASP A 5 -6.32 14.04 -8.51
C ASP A 5 -6.35 12.87 -7.52
N GLU A 6 -7.16 11.86 -7.80
CA GLU A 6 -7.27 10.64 -6.99
C GLU A 6 -5.96 9.84 -7.02
N LEU A 7 -5.39 9.64 -8.20
CA LEU A 7 -4.09 8.98 -8.36
C LEU A 7 -2.97 9.73 -7.62
N LEU A 8 -2.91 11.06 -7.75
CA LEU A 8 -1.91 11.88 -7.06
C LEU A 8 -2.05 11.83 -5.54
N ALA A 9 -3.29 11.82 -5.04
CA ALA A 9 -3.55 11.68 -3.61
C ALA A 9 -3.08 10.32 -3.07
N ARG A 10 -3.30 9.21 -3.81
CA ARG A 10 -2.81 7.87 -3.41
C ARG A 10 -1.29 7.78 -3.39
N LEU A 11 -0.63 8.44 -4.35
CA LEU A 11 0.83 8.46 -4.45
C LEU A 11 1.47 9.51 -3.52
N GLU A 12 0.68 10.25 -2.74
CA GLU A 12 1.11 11.33 -1.86
C GLU A 12 2.04 12.34 -2.56
N THR A 13 1.73 12.64 -3.83
CA THR A 13 2.61 13.42 -4.71
C THR A 13 1.86 14.51 -5.47
N THR A 14 2.58 15.34 -6.21
CA THR A 14 2.01 16.45 -6.99
C THR A 14 2.16 16.20 -8.49
N LEU A 15 1.33 16.89 -9.28
CA LEU A 15 1.42 16.79 -10.75
C LEU A 15 2.77 17.26 -11.28
N ASP A 16 3.42 18.22 -10.61
CA ASP A 16 4.76 18.71 -10.95
C ASP A 16 5.84 17.63 -10.78
N ALA A 17 5.65 16.71 -9.83
CA ALA A 17 6.54 15.57 -9.64
C ALA A 17 6.32 14.47 -10.68
N LEU A 18 5.12 14.38 -11.26
CA LEU A 18 4.73 13.41 -12.28
C LEU A 18 4.16 14.10 -13.53
N PRO A 19 4.95 14.92 -14.24
CA PRO A 19 4.46 15.72 -15.36
C PRO A 19 3.95 14.86 -16.51
N ILE A 20 4.36 13.59 -16.58
CA ILE A 20 3.86 12.62 -17.57
C ILE A 20 2.34 12.44 -17.51
N LEU A 21 1.71 12.56 -16.33
CA LEU A 21 0.27 12.36 -16.16
C LEU A 21 -0.56 13.41 -16.93
N SER A 22 -0.02 14.61 -17.12
CA SER A 22 -0.66 15.68 -17.92
C SER A 22 -0.77 15.35 -19.42
N LYS A 23 -0.02 14.36 -19.90
CA LYS A 23 0.02 13.97 -21.31
C LYS A 23 -0.88 12.77 -21.62
N LEU A 24 -1.47 12.17 -20.59
CA LEU A 24 -2.28 10.97 -20.71
C LEU A 24 -3.76 11.33 -20.87
N SER A 25 -4.49 10.51 -21.61
CA SER A 25 -5.95 10.64 -21.65
C SER A 25 -6.56 10.20 -20.31
N PRO A 26 -7.79 10.64 -19.99
CA PRO A 26 -8.48 10.22 -18.78
C PRO A 26 -8.57 8.69 -18.63
N ASP A 27 -8.82 7.96 -19.72
CA ASP A 27 -8.88 6.49 -19.71
C ASP A 27 -7.52 5.86 -19.34
N GLN A 28 -6.42 6.43 -19.82
CA GLN A 28 -5.07 5.96 -19.48
C GLN A 28 -4.73 6.22 -18.01
N VAL A 29 -5.17 7.36 -17.47
CA VAL A 29 -4.98 7.68 -16.04
C VAL A 29 -5.80 6.73 -15.18
N SER A 30 -7.02 6.37 -15.59
CA SER A 30 -7.85 5.38 -14.89
C SER A 30 -7.15 4.02 -14.83
N VAL A 31 -6.60 3.55 -15.95
CA VAL A 31 -5.87 2.26 -15.99
C VAL A 31 -4.63 2.30 -15.09
N LEU A 32 -3.91 3.43 -15.04
CA LEU A 32 -2.78 3.60 -14.12
C LEU A 32 -3.22 3.57 -12.66
N ASP A 33 -4.34 4.21 -12.34
CA ASP A 33 -4.90 4.21 -11.00
C ASP A 33 -5.28 2.80 -10.53
N GLU A 34 -5.94 2.03 -11.39
CA GLU A 34 -6.24 0.61 -11.13
C GLU A 34 -4.96 -0.21 -10.89
N ALA A 35 -3.92 0.00 -11.70
CA ALA A 35 -2.65 -0.68 -11.55
C ALA A 35 -1.94 -0.32 -10.23
N VAL A 36 -2.01 0.96 -9.81
CA VAL A 36 -1.45 1.42 -8.52
C VAL A 36 -2.21 0.79 -7.36
N VAL A 37 -3.55 0.81 -7.40
CA VAL A 37 -4.38 0.18 -6.37
C VAL A 37 -4.06 -1.30 -6.23
N GLU A 38 -3.94 -2.01 -7.35
CA GLU A 38 -3.63 -3.44 -7.34
C GLU A 38 -2.21 -3.72 -6.82
N ALA A 39 -1.24 -2.89 -7.18
CA ALA A 39 0.13 -3.00 -6.67
C ALA A 39 0.20 -2.78 -5.16
N MET A 40 -0.46 -1.74 -4.63
CA MET A 40 -0.53 -1.47 -3.18
C MET A 40 -1.21 -2.62 -2.43
N ARG A 41 -2.33 -3.14 -2.97
CA ARG A 41 -3.01 -4.31 -2.40
C ARG A 41 -2.10 -5.53 -2.34
N THR A 42 -1.38 -5.80 -3.43
CA THR A 42 -0.45 -6.93 -3.52
C THR A 42 0.72 -6.78 -2.53
N GLU A 43 1.24 -5.55 -2.36
CA GLU A 43 2.27 -5.25 -1.39
C GLU A 43 1.79 -5.51 0.05
N ASP A 44 0.60 -5.01 0.41
CA ASP A 44 0.01 -5.23 1.73
C ASP A 44 -0.18 -6.73 2.01
N GLU A 45 -0.63 -7.52 1.01
CA GLU A 45 -0.77 -8.97 1.13
C GLU A 45 0.58 -9.67 1.32
N ALA A 46 1.60 -9.28 0.55
CA ALA A 46 2.94 -9.82 0.69
C ALA A 46 3.55 -9.50 2.06
N PHE A 47 3.30 -8.28 2.56
CA PHE A 47 3.73 -7.85 3.89
C PHE A 47 3.04 -8.68 4.99
N GLU A 48 1.72 -8.85 4.93
CA GLU A 48 0.97 -9.66 5.89
C GLU A 48 1.47 -11.11 5.89
N GLN A 49 1.68 -11.70 4.72
CA GLN A 49 2.23 -13.06 4.60
C GLN A 49 3.64 -13.16 5.20
N GLY A 50 4.51 -12.22 4.89
CA GLY A 50 5.87 -12.15 5.46
C GLY A 50 5.84 -12.04 6.98
N MET A 51 4.94 -11.22 7.53
CA MET A 51 4.74 -11.07 8.96
C MET A 51 4.26 -12.36 9.62
N GLN A 52 3.24 -13.01 9.06
CA GLN A 52 2.74 -14.29 9.60
C GLN A 52 3.84 -15.35 9.58
N GLY A 53 4.65 -15.38 8.52
CA GLY A 53 5.84 -16.21 8.43
C GLY A 53 6.84 -15.93 9.55
N ALA A 54 7.16 -14.66 9.80
CA ALA A 54 8.06 -14.26 10.88
C ALA A 54 7.51 -14.60 12.28
N LEU A 55 6.22 -14.36 12.54
CA LEU A 55 5.57 -14.69 13.82
C LEU A 55 5.50 -16.20 14.07
N ALA A 56 5.42 -17.02 13.01
CA ALA A 56 5.45 -18.47 13.15
C ALA A 56 6.77 -18.97 13.77
N LEU A 57 7.88 -18.26 13.53
CA LEU A 57 9.21 -18.57 14.09
C LEU A 57 9.31 -18.21 15.58
N VAL A 58 8.42 -17.34 16.09
CA VAL A 58 8.40 -16.97 17.51
C VAL A 58 7.69 -18.08 18.31
N PRO A 59 8.25 -18.51 19.47
CA PRO A 59 7.57 -19.47 20.34
C PRO A 59 6.19 -18.95 20.79
N ARG A 60 5.19 -19.84 20.82
CA ARG A 60 3.78 -19.49 21.12
C ARG A 60 3.55 -18.50 22.28
N PRO A 61 4.18 -18.64 23.46
CA PRO A 61 3.93 -17.71 24.57
C PRO A 61 4.36 -16.26 24.28
N PHE A 62 5.27 -16.04 23.32
CA PHE A 62 5.83 -14.72 23.01
C PHE A 62 5.27 -14.09 21.72
N ARG A 63 4.41 -14.79 20.96
CA ARG A 63 3.86 -14.29 19.68
C ARG A 63 3.02 -13.03 19.84
N GLY A 64 2.13 -12.99 20.84
CA GLY A 64 1.29 -11.82 21.13
C GLY A 64 2.12 -10.57 21.45
N PRO A 65 3.05 -10.65 22.43
CA PRO A 65 4.00 -9.59 22.70
C PRO A 65 4.83 -9.16 21.48
N ALA A 66 5.35 -10.12 20.71
CA ALA A 66 6.13 -9.82 19.50
C ALA A 66 5.30 -9.06 18.46
N ARG A 67 4.03 -9.44 18.23
CA ARG A 67 3.11 -8.71 17.35
C ARG A 67 2.86 -7.30 17.84
N GLY A 68 2.65 -7.10 19.15
CA GLY A 68 2.45 -5.78 19.74
C GLY A 68 3.66 -4.84 19.62
N LEU A 69 4.87 -5.40 19.61
CA LEU A 69 6.11 -4.63 19.40
C LEU A 69 6.33 -4.25 17.93
N LEU A 70 5.97 -5.13 17.01
CA LEU A 70 6.05 -4.86 15.57
C LEU A 70 4.98 -3.83 15.13
N PHE A 71 3.84 -3.76 15.84
CA PHE A 71 2.72 -2.86 15.51
C PHE A 71 2.19 -2.13 16.76
N PRO A 72 2.93 -1.15 17.29
CA PRO A 72 2.60 -0.48 18.56
C PRO A 72 1.28 0.33 18.55
N LYS A 73 0.65 0.52 17.39
CA LYS A 73 -0.65 1.21 17.24
C LYS A 73 -1.83 0.28 16.95
N GLY A 74 -1.62 -1.04 16.89
CA GLY A 74 -2.66 -2.00 16.50
C GLY A 74 -3.11 -1.89 15.04
N ASP A 75 -2.43 -1.07 14.23
CA ASP A 75 -2.83 -0.78 12.87
C ASP A 75 -2.26 -1.83 11.91
N ARG A 76 -3.12 -2.81 11.61
CA ARG A 76 -3.46 -3.39 10.31
C ARG A 76 -3.99 -4.80 10.55
N GLY A 77 -5.29 -4.81 10.84
CA GLY A 77 -6.17 -5.96 11.05
C GLY A 77 -7.59 -5.45 11.17
#